data_AF-A0A7C9HJT9-F1
#
_entry.id   AF-A0A7C9HJT9-F1
#
_cell.length_a   1.000
_cell.length_b   1.000
_cell.length_c   1.000
_cell.angle_alpha   90.00
_cell.angle_beta   90.00
_cell.angle_gamma   90.00
#
_symmetry.space_group_name_H-M   'P 1'
#
loop_
_entity.id
_entity.type
_entity.pdbx_description
1 polymer ?
#
loop_
_entity_poly.entity_id
_entity_poly.type
_entity_poly.pdbx_seq_one_letter_code
_entity_poly.pdbx_strand_id
1 'polypeptide(L)'
;MSEMGDDEDRRDPIEELRAADPAAGIEPREGFADEVVARVAAETAGAASPVAEPETTDAAASARPPVADLGAERTRRRPRWIPVAAVAASLAVVGAVGYGVGAATGQPANLADAAAPPISLQGQAGAGALEGSLVEPGAVDQRMAGPGAADLSYPYGFGRNAFHADGLSTTAGTAAAYAFDAPAASDPGTIAALAAALGVAGEPVLADGAWTVGPQDGTAPTLWVSLDGTMSFSYSDPGLDPWMCEEGADVCEPSGDIPSEDAAIDALRDLLASAGRDPGAYEFSSETWEGAVTRTASAWPVVDGQRIDTGWSVEVTDDGLYSAYGALAELVPLGDYPVVSEQEAFERLSDPRFGAQMTIMPFAVREQASDEVAEWVPPTDPPAVPSAGTPLSWPVNDVDIVEARLGLASQWQPDGSVLVVPAFEFTDSDGGAWSVVAVADERLDFSMG
;
A
#
# COMPACT_ATOMS: atom_id res chain seq x y z
N MET A 1 -13.45 -13.37 -60.43
CA MET A 1 -14.63 -12.84 -59.73
C MET A 1 -14.65 -13.50 -58.36
N SER A 2 -14.17 -12.91 -57.28
CA SER A 2 -13.56 -11.61 -57.02
C SER A 2 -12.69 -11.80 -55.76
N GLU A 3 -11.52 -11.17 -55.73
CA GLU A 3 -10.66 -11.09 -54.55
C GLU A 3 -11.09 -9.92 -53.65
N MET A 4 -11.20 -10.23 -52.35
CA MET A 4 -10.51 -9.59 -51.23
C MET A 4 -10.39 -8.06 -51.22
N GLY A 5 -11.05 -7.41 -50.27
CA GLY A 5 -10.82 -6.02 -49.91
C GLY A 5 -11.60 -5.65 -48.66
N ASP A 6 -10.95 -5.70 -47.50
CA ASP A 6 -11.35 -5.04 -46.26
C ASP A 6 -10.10 -4.99 -45.36
N ASP A 7 -9.27 -3.96 -45.52
CA ASP A 7 -8.24 -3.58 -44.54
C ASP A 7 -7.72 -2.13 -44.76
N GLU A 8 -8.61 -1.16 -44.86
CA GLU A 8 -8.26 0.28 -44.92
C GLU A 8 -9.09 1.08 -43.91
N ASP A 9 -8.73 1.04 -42.63
CA ASP A 9 -9.04 2.14 -41.70
C ASP A 9 -8.20 2.14 -40.40
N ARG A 10 -6.91 1.79 -40.49
CA ARG A 10 -5.97 1.96 -39.38
C ARG A 10 -5.22 3.28 -39.54
N ARG A 11 -5.69 4.33 -38.87
CA ARG A 11 -5.04 5.66 -38.86
C ARG A 11 -3.59 5.57 -38.39
N ASP A 12 -2.73 6.41 -38.96
CA ASP A 12 -1.31 6.46 -38.63
C ASP A 12 -1.12 6.96 -37.18
N PRO A 13 -0.54 6.17 -36.27
CA PRO A 13 -0.36 6.56 -34.87
C PRO A 13 0.52 7.80 -34.71
N ILE A 14 1.37 8.13 -35.68
CA ILE A 14 2.16 9.37 -35.67
C ILE A 14 1.28 10.59 -35.99
N GLU A 15 0.23 10.41 -36.77
CA GLU A 15 -0.73 11.46 -37.09
C GLU A 15 -1.65 11.74 -35.88
N GLU A 16 -2.07 10.69 -35.17
CA GLU A 16 -2.81 10.83 -33.90
C GLU A 16 -1.97 11.51 -32.82
N LEU A 17 -0.67 11.19 -32.72
CA LEU A 17 0.21 11.85 -31.76
C LEU A 17 0.39 13.34 -32.07
N ARG A 18 0.51 13.72 -33.35
CA ARG A 18 0.58 15.13 -33.75
C ARG A 18 -0.75 15.86 -33.53
N ALA A 19 -1.88 15.17 -33.71
CA ALA A 19 -3.20 15.73 -33.46
C ALA A 19 -3.47 15.95 -31.96
N ALA A 20 -2.84 15.16 -31.09
CA ALA A 20 -2.93 15.26 -29.64
C ALA A 20 -1.93 16.25 -29.02
N ASP A 21 -1.04 16.88 -29.82
CA ASP A 21 -0.06 17.85 -29.30
C ASP A 21 -0.78 19.14 -28.84
N PRO A 22 -0.83 19.43 -27.53
CA PRO A 22 -1.51 20.60 -27.01
C PRO A 22 -0.84 21.93 -27.42
N ALA A 23 0.38 21.88 -27.98
CA ALA A 23 1.09 23.02 -28.53
C ALA A 23 0.96 23.17 -30.07
N ALA A 24 0.20 22.30 -30.75
CA ALA A 24 0.08 22.29 -32.21
C ALA A 24 -0.39 23.61 -32.86
N GLY A 25 -1.03 24.50 -32.07
CA GLY A 25 -1.47 25.83 -32.52
C GLY A 25 -0.73 27.00 -31.87
N ILE A 26 0.33 26.75 -31.10
CA ILE A 26 1.07 27.78 -30.38
C ILE A 26 2.31 28.15 -31.18
N GLU A 27 2.22 29.27 -31.90
CA GLU A 27 3.39 29.87 -32.54
C GLU A 27 4.31 30.45 -31.46
N PRO A 28 5.60 30.07 -31.39
CA PRO A 28 6.54 30.69 -30.48
C PRO A 28 6.60 32.20 -30.73
N ARG A 29 6.68 32.98 -29.64
CA ARG A 29 6.90 34.42 -29.77
C ARG A 29 8.20 34.70 -30.54
N GLU A 30 8.19 35.75 -31.35
CA GLU A 30 9.38 36.20 -32.08
C GLU A 30 10.55 36.39 -31.10
N GLY A 31 11.71 35.81 -31.41
CA GLY A 31 12.91 35.85 -30.56
C GLY A 31 12.95 34.84 -29.40
N PHE A 32 11.94 33.97 -29.22
CA PHE A 32 11.96 32.93 -28.17
C PHE A 32 13.17 32.00 -28.29
N ALA A 33 13.49 31.55 -29.51
CA ALA A 33 14.61 30.66 -29.75
C ALA A 33 15.95 31.33 -29.40
N ASP A 34 16.12 32.61 -29.75
CA ASP A 34 17.32 33.39 -29.43
C ASP A 34 17.49 33.58 -27.92
N GLU A 35 16.39 33.75 -27.19
CA GLU A 35 16.40 33.90 -25.73
C GLU A 35 16.75 32.59 -25.01
N VAL A 36 16.22 31.45 -25.50
CA VAL A 36 16.58 30.12 -24.99
C VAL A 36 18.06 29.84 -25.24
N VAL A 37 18.57 30.16 -26.43
CA VAL A 37 20.00 30.01 -26.77
C VAL A 37 20.87 30.91 -25.91
N ALA A 38 20.45 32.17 -25.69
CA ALA A 38 21.17 33.11 -24.83
C ALA A 38 21.19 32.64 -23.36
N ARG A 39 20.09 32.08 -22.85
CA ARG A 39 20.03 31.53 -21.49
C ARG A 39 20.94 30.32 -21.31
N VAL A 40 20.92 29.38 -22.24
CA VAL A 40 21.79 28.19 -22.19
C VAL A 40 23.27 28.58 -22.33
N ALA A 41 23.60 29.56 -23.18
CA ALA A 41 24.95 30.09 -23.30
C ALA A 41 25.41 30.81 -22.02
N ALA A 42 24.52 31.55 -21.35
CA ALA A 42 24.79 32.22 -20.08
C ALA A 42 24.97 31.23 -18.92
N GLU A 43 24.19 30.14 -18.87
CA GLU A 43 24.35 29.05 -17.90
C GLU A 43 25.68 28.30 -18.10
N THR A 44 26.09 28.12 -19.36
CA THR A 44 27.38 27.48 -19.70
C THR A 44 28.57 28.41 -19.39
N ALA A 45 28.40 29.73 -19.51
CA ALA A 45 29.42 30.72 -19.18
C ALA A 45 29.50 31.03 -17.67
N GLY A 46 28.38 30.93 -16.94
CA GLY A 46 28.29 31.15 -15.49
C GLY A 46 28.97 30.09 -14.64
N ALA A 47 29.27 28.92 -15.22
CA ALA A 47 30.05 27.85 -14.57
C ALA A 47 31.58 28.10 -14.61
N ALA A 48 32.05 29.18 -15.24
CA ALA A 48 33.47 29.52 -15.31
C ALA A 48 33.73 30.97 -14.82
N SER A 49 34.19 31.11 -13.58
CA SER A 49 34.92 32.30 -13.12
C SER A 49 36.44 32.08 -13.19
N PRO A 50 37.24 33.15 -13.39
CA PRO A 50 38.49 33.07 -14.15
C PRO A 50 39.71 32.77 -13.28
N VAL A 51 40.62 31.95 -13.80
CA VAL A 51 42.00 31.87 -13.31
C VAL A 51 42.95 32.10 -14.49
N ALA A 52 43.95 32.94 -14.21
CA ALA A 52 44.93 33.56 -15.08
C ALA A 52 45.68 32.66 -16.08
N GLU A 53 46.05 33.25 -17.22
CA GLU A 53 47.03 32.75 -18.19
C GLU A 53 48.46 32.76 -17.60
N PRO A 54 49.44 32.05 -18.24
CA PRO A 54 50.20 32.75 -19.29
C PRO A 54 50.48 31.94 -20.58
N GLU A 55 50.51 32.72 -21.67
CA GLU A 55 51.16 32.60 -22.99
C GLU A 55 51.93 31.30 -23.37
N THR A 56 51.66 30.75 -24.57
CA THR A 56 52.44 31.05 -25.79
C THR A 56 51.98 30.29 -27.06
N THR A 57 52.05 31.03 -28.19
CA THR A 57 52.21 30.62 -29.61
C THR A 57 51.04 30.04 -30.42
N ASP A 58 50.38 30.95 -31.15
CA ASP A 58 50.30 31.03 -32.62
C ASP A 58 49.99 29.76 -33.43
N ALA A 59 48.70 29.61 -33.81
CA ALA A 59 48.26 29.19 -35.15
C ALA A 59 46.74 29.37 -35.26
N ALA A 60 46.30 30.57 -35.65
CA ALA A 60 44.97 30.76 -36.19
C ALA A 60 44.92 30.25 -37.63
N ALA A 61 44.06 29.25 -37.91
CA ALA A 61 43.13 29.21 -39.04
C ALA A 61 42.74 27.76 -39.41
N SER A 62 41.43 27.57 -39.57
CA SER A 62 40.77 26.39 -40.14
C SER A 62 40.72 25.13 -39.27
N ALA A 63 39.76 25.09 -38.35
CA ALA A 63 39.09 23.84 -38.03
C ALA A 63 37.61 24.12 -37.75
N ARG A 64 36.72 23.56 -38.58
CA ARG A 64 35.31 23.34 -38.24
C ARG A 64 35.25 22.69 -36.84
N PRO A 65 34.27 23.02 -35.98
CA PRO A 65 34.09 22.29 -34.74
C PRO A 65 33.94 20.79 -35.08
N PRO A 66 34.62 19.89 -34.35
CA PRO A 66 34.52 18.46 -34.62
C PRO A 66 33.05 18.07 -34.45
N VAL A 67 32.45 17.54 -35.52
CA VAL A 67 31.18 16.83 -35.41
C VAL A 67 31.44 15.67 -34.46
N ALA A 68 30.83 15.73 -33.28
CA ALA A 68 30.92 14.64 -32.31
C ALA A 68 30.42 13.37 -32.99
N ASP A 69 31.28 12.35 -33.07
CA ASP A 69 30.90 11.03 -33.54
C ASP A 69 29.97 10.40 -32.48
N LEU A 70 28.67 10.54 -32.70
CA LEU A 70 27.62 9.99 -31.84
C LEU A 70 27.66 8.45 -31.75
N GLY A 71 28.42 7.78 -32.62
CA GLY A 71 28.69 6.34 -32.54
C GLY A 71 29.74 6.02 -31.48
N ALA A 72 30.83 6.77 -31.45
CA ALA A 72 31.88 6.67 -30.43
C ALA A 72 31.39 7.10 -29.04
N GLU A 73 30.49 8.10 -28.98
CA GLU A 73 29.92 8.57 -27.71
C GLU A 73 28.86 7.61 -27.14
N ARG A 74 28.10 6.93 -28.00
CA ARG A 74 27.19 5.84 -27.59
C ARG A 74 27.93 4.60 -27.11
N THR A 75 29.17 4.35 -27.57
CA THR A 75 29.98 3.24 -27.03
C THR A 75 30.59 3.58 -25.66
N ARG A 76 30.82 4.87 -25.36
CA ARG A 76 31.23 5.36 -24.03
C ARG A 76 30.06 5.44 -23.04
N ARG A 77 28.83 5.62 -23.53
CA ARG A 77 27.58 5.57 -22.77
C ARG A 77 26.87 4.21 -22.85
N ARG A 78 27.62 3.10 -22.81
CA ARG A 78 27.03 1.87 -22.27
C ARG A 78 26.92 2.05 -20.76
N PRO A 79 25.74 1.85 -20.14
CA PRO A 79 25.66 1.82 -18.70
C PRO A 79 26.56 0.66 -18.25
N ARG A 80 27.68 0.99 -17.59
CA ARG A 80 28.38 0.05 -16.74
C ARG A 80 27.49 -0.12 -15.51
N TRP A 81 26.47 -0.96 -15.63
CA TRP A 81 26.02 -1.84 -14.56
C TRP A 81 27.25 -2.30 -13.78
N ILE A 82 27.48 -1.64 -12.65
CA ILE A 82 28.35 -2.17 -11.61
C ILE A 82 27.61 -3.42 -11.14
N PRO A 83 28.20 -4.62 -11.23
CA PRO A 83 27.66 -5.76 -10.53
C PRO A 83 27.74 -5.41 -9.04
N VAL A 84 26.60 -5.07 -8.44
CA VAL A 84 26.46 -5.09 -6.99
C VAL A 84 26.70 -6.54 -6.61
N ALA A 85 27.87 -6.80 -6.05
CA ALA A 85 28.18 -8.09 -5.46
C ALA A 85 27.26 -8.25 -4.25
N ALA A 86 26.16 -8.97 -4.45
CA ALA A 86 25.36 -9.49 -3.36
C ALA A 86 26.27 -10.40 -2.52
N VAL A 87 26.70 -9.89 -1.36
CA VAL A 87 27.24 -10.75 -0.31
C VAL A 87 26.04 -11.46 0.30
N ALA A 88 25.76 -12.66 -0.22
CA ALA A 88 24.91 -13.62 0.44
C ALA A 88 25.64 -14.10 1.71
N ALA A 89 25.39 -13.43 2.83
CA ALA A 89 25.60 -14.01 4.15
C ALA A 89 24.28 -14.69 4.53
N SER A 90 24.32 -16.02 4.50
CA SER A 90 23.21 -16.90 4.82
C SER A 90 22.93 -16.85 6.32
N LEU A 91 21.73 -16.43 6.73
CA LEU A 91 21.12 -16.88 7.97
C LEU A 91 19.70 -17.32 7.67
N ALA A 92 19.52 -18.63 7.78
CA ALA A 92 18.25 -19.32 7.83
C ALA A 92 17.87 -19.54 9.30
N VAL A 93 16.55 -19.67 9.55
CA VAL A 93 15.91 -20.21 10.78
C VAL A 93 15.85 -19.15 11.92
N VAL A 94 14.73 -18.67 12.48
CA VAL A 94 13.31 -19.10 12.69
C VAL A 94 12.45 -17.83 12.78
N GLY A 95 11.17 -17.85 12.37
CA GLY A 95 10.21 -16.85 12.88
C GLY A 95 8.96 -16.58 12.06
N ALA A 96 8.39 -17.58 11.37
CA ALA A 96 7.15 -17.41 10.61
C ALA A 96 6.09 -18.43 11.06
N VAL A 97 5.56 -18.27 12.27
CA VAL A 97 4.24 -18.79 12.68
C VAL A 97 3.73 -17.84 13.78
N GLY A 98 2.65 -17.09 13.53
CA GLY A 98 2.09 -16.27 14.61
C GLY A 98 0.88 -15.39 14.29
N TYR A 99 0.55 -15.11 13.03
CA TYR A 99 -0.55 -14.17 12.73
C TYR A 99 -1.94 -14.83 12.56
N GLY A 100 -2.11 -16.12 12.89
CA GLY A 100 -3.38 -16.83 12.67
C GLY A 100 -4.12 -17.31 13.91
N VAL A 101 -3.48 -17.40 15.08
CA VAL A 101 -4.00 -18.18 16.22
C VAL A 101 -4.10 -17.38 17.54
N GLY A 102 -3.62 -16.13 17.59
CA GLY A 102 -3.60 -15.34 18.84
C GLY A 102 -4.95 -14.74 19.28
N ALA A 103 -5.84 -14.41 18.34
CA ALA A 103 -7.05 -13.65 18.65
C ALA A 103 -8.14 -14.43 19.44
N ALA A 104 -7.97 -15.74 19.65
CA ALA A 104 -8.99 -16.58 20.28
C ALA A 104 -8.61 -17.16 21.66
N THR A 105 -7.42 -16.88 22.20
CA THR A 105 -7.01 -17.39 23.53
C THR A 105 -6.88 -16.33 24.61
N GLY A 106 -7.06 -15.05 24.27
CA GLY A 106 -7.40 -14.03 25.25
C GLY A 106 -8.78 -14.32 25.82
N GLN A 107 -8.89 -14.47 27.14
CA GLN A 107 -10.18 -14.48 27.84
C GLN A 107 -11.04 -13.32 27.32
N PRO A 108 -12.36 -13.49 27.13
CA PRO A 108 -13.22 -12.41 26.68
C PRO A 108 -13.20 -11.30 27.74
N ALA A 109 -12.33 -10.31 27.56
CA ALA A 109 -12.56 -8.99 28.10
C ALA A 109 -13.89 -8.54 27.49
N ASN A 110 -14.83 -8.12 28.35
CA ASN A 110 -16.21 -7.81 27.98
C ASN A 110 -16.28 -7.00 26.66
N LEU A 111 -16.63 -7.66 25.55
CA LEU A 111 -16.84 -7.06 24.22
C LEU A 111 -18.06 -6.12 24.15
N ALA A 112 -18.67 -5.79 25.29
CA ALA A 112 -19.85 -4.95 25.34
C ALA A 112 -19.54 -3.44 25.20
N ASP A 113 -18.29 -3.03 25.37
CA ASP A 113 -17.86 -1.61 25.32
C ASP A 113 -16.74 -1.32 24.30
N ALA A 114 -16.30 -2.31 23.49
CA ALA A 114 -15.29 -2.09 22.45
C ALA A 114 -15.92 -1.53 21.16
N ALA A 115 -15.22 -0.65 20.44
CA ALA A 115 -15.73 -0.12 19.18
C ALA A 115 -15.74 -1.22 18.10
N ALA A 116 -16.71 -1.15 17.19
CA ALA A 116 -16.79 -2.12 16.10
C ALA A 116 -15.51 -2.07 15.23
N PRO A 117 -14.98 -3.21 14.76
CA PRO A 117 -13.79 -3.22 13.90
C PRO A 117 -14.08 -2.50 12.57
N PRO A 118 -13.05 -1.93 11.92
CA PRO A 118 -13.24 -1.29 10.62
C PRO A 118 -13.70 -2.31 9.58
N ILE A 119 -14.41 -1.84 8.56
CA ILE A 119 -14.73 -2.64 7.37
C ILE A 119 -13.68 -2.31 6.31
N SER A 120 -13.15 -3.31 5.62
CA SER A 120 -12.25 -3.11 4.48
C SER A 120 -13.02 -3.27 3.17
N LEU A 121 -12.90 -2.33 2.23
CA LEU A 121 -13.48 -2.45 0.87
C LEU A 121 -12.49 -2.97 -0.16
N GLN A 122 -11.21 -3.00 0.21
CA GLN A 122 -10.14 -3.63 -0.53
C GLN A 122 -9.93 -5.01 0.09
N GLY A 123 -9.94 -6.07 -0.71
CA GLY A 123 -9.67 -7.41 -0.21
C GLY A 123 -8.31 -7.42 0.46
N GLN A 124 -8.23 -8.04 1.63
CA GLN A 124 -6.96 -8.26 2.30
C GLN A 124 -6.18 -9.33 1.52
N ALA A 125 -5.54 -8.92 0.42
CA ALA A 125 -4.33 -9.61 -0.01
C ALA A 125 -3.37 -9.46 1.17
N GLY A 126 -3.21 -10.54 1.94
CA GLY A 126 -2.61 -10.55 3.28
C GLY A 126 -1.59 -9.44 3.52
N ALA A 127 -1.88 -8.57 4.49
CA ALA A 127 -0.85 -7.76 5.12
C ALA A 127 0.15 -8.76 5.73
N GLY A 128 1.27 -8.95 5.03
CA GLY A 128 2.15 -10.11 5.18
C GLY A 128 2.91 -10.50 3.90
N ALA A 129 2.68 -9.83 2.77
CA ALA A 129 3.63 -9.83 1.66
C ALA A 129 4.88 -9.00 2.02
N LEU A 130 5.71 -9.57 2.90
CA LEU A 130 7.08 -9.15 3.09
C LEU A 130 7.79 -9.10 1.73
N GLU A 131 8.57 -8.04 1.52
CA GLU A 131 9.57 -7.96 0.48
C GLU A 131 10.42 -9.25 0.48
N GLY A 132 10.27 -10.07 -0.55
CA GLY A 132 10.91 -11.39 -0.61
C GLY A 132 10.27 -12.42 -1.54
N SER A 133 9.13 -12.13 -2.15
CA SER A 133 8.61 -12.94 -3.26
C SER A 133 8.07 -12.05 -4.37
N LEU A 134 8.98 -11.64 -5.25
CA LEU A 134 8.65 -11.38 -6.64
C LEU A 134 8.14 -12.70 -7.24
N VAL A 135 6.84 -12.97 -7.10
CA VAL A 135 6.17 -13.74 -8.14
C VAL A 135 6.09 -12.77 -9.32
N GLU A 136 7.03 -12.92 -10.25
CA GLU A 136 6.94 -12.32 -11.57
C GLU A 136 5.50 -12.47 -12.10
N PRO A 137 4.85 -11.39 -12.59
CA PRO A 137 3.57 -11.49 -13.26
C PRO A 137 3.79 -12.13 -14.62
N GLY A 138 3.99 -13.45 -14.63
CA GLY A 138 4.52 -14.12 -15.81
C GLY A 138 4.79 -15.61 -15.64
N ALA A 139 3.87 -16.37 -15.03
CA ALA A 139 3.56 -17.78 -15.33
C ALA A 139 2.87 -18.47 -14.15
N VAL A 140 1.63 -18.10 -13.84
CA VAL A 140 0.68 -19.12 -13.40
C VAL A 140 0.40 -19.98 -14.64
N ASP A 141 1.15 -21.07 -14.80
CA ASP A 141 0.90 -22.02 -15.89
C ASP A 141 -0.52 -22.56 -15.68
N GLN A 142 -1.46 -22.15 -16.54
CA GLN A 142 -2.90 -22.43 -16.46
C GLN A 142 -3.25 -23.91 -16.69
N ARG A 143 -2.35 -24.84 -16.34
CA ARG A 143 -2.44 -26.27 -16.61
C ARG A 143 -2.40 -27.09 -15.31
N MET A 144 -3.30 -26.79 -14.39
CA MET A 144 -3.55 -27.58 -13.19
C MET A 144 -4.88 -28.33 -13.37
N ALA A 145 -4.83 -29.52 -13.96
CA ALA A 145 -6.00 -30.40 -14.12
C ALA A 145 -5.58 -31.87 -14.05
N GLY A 146 -5.17 -32.32 -12.86
CA GLY A 146 -4.98 -33.74 -12.52
C GLY A 146 -5.97 -34.18 -11.43
N PRO A 147 -6.17 -35.50 -11.20
CA PRO A 147 -6.92 -35.99 -10.05
C PRO A 147 -6.15 -35.59 -8.77
N GLY A 148 -6.77 -34.80 -7.90
CA GLY A 148 -6.13 -34.14 -6.75
C GLY A 148 -5.80 -32.65 -6.97
N ALA A 149 -5.78 -32.15 -8.21
CA ALA A 149 -5.74 -30.70 -8.47
C ALA A 149 -7.09 -30.02 -8.24
N ALA A 150 -8.17 -30.81 -8.13
CA ALA A 150 -9.48 -30.32 -7.73
C ALA A 150 -9.57 -30.06 -6.22
N ASP A 151 -8.75 -30.71 -5.39
CA ASP A 151 -8.60 -30.37 -3.96
C ASP A 151 -7.62 -29.19 -3.76
N LEU A 152 -6.88 -28.81 -4.81
CA LEU A 152 -6.17 -27.54 -4.91
C LEU A 152 -7.08 -26.43 -5.49
N SER A 153 -8.40 -26.65 -5.49
CA SER A 153 -9.39 -25.67 -5.94
C SER A 153 -9.23 -24.38 -5.18
N TYR A 154 -9.26 -23.27 -5.93
CA TYR A 154 -9.23 -21.88 -5.49
C TYR A 154 -9.48 -21.70 -3.99
N PRO A 155 -8.56 -21.05 -3.25
CA PRO A 155 -8.78 -20.75 -1.84
C PRO A 155 -10.16 -20.14 -1.68
N TYR A 156 -10.94 -20.65 -0.71
CA TYR A 156 -12.30 -20.22 -0.43
C TYR A 156 -12.38 -18.68 -0.46
N GLY A 157 -13.39 -18.12 -1.14
CA GLY A 157 -13.49 -16.68 -1.40
C GLY A 157 -12.91 -16.19 -2.71
N PHE A 158 -12.07 -16.99 -3.36
CA PHE A 158 -11.65 -16.79 -4.74
C PHE A 158 -12.44 -17.70 -5.67
N GLY A 159 -12.87 -17.18 -6.83
CA GLY A 159 -13.62 -17.94 -7.83
C GLY A 159 -15.07 -17.48 -8.01
N ARG A 160 -15.94 -18.37 -8.48
CA ARG A 160 -17.37 -18.06 -8.73
C ARG A 160 -18.16 -18.33 -7.47
N ASN A 161 -18.77 -17.29 -6.90
CA ASN A 161 -19.63 -17.40 -5.73
C ASN A 161 -21.10 -17.22 -6.14
N ALA A 162 -22.00 -17.94 -5.47
CA ALA A 162 -23.44 -17.77 -5.53
C ALA A 162 -23.91 -17.41 -4.11
N PHE A 163 -24.37 -16.17 -3.94
CA PHE A 163 -24.79 -15.65 -2.64
C PHE A 163 -26.28 -15.91 -2.41
N HIS A 164 -26.62 -16.33 -1.20
CA HIS A 164 -27.99 -16.49 -0.72
C HIS A 164 -28.16 -15.74 0.60
N ALA A 165 -29.34 -15.17 0.82
CA ALA A 165 -29.70 -14.49 2.06
C ALA A 165 -31.21 -14.51 2.25
N ASP A 166 -31.66 -14.47 3.49
CA ASP A 166 -33.07 -14.35 3.86
C ASP A 166 -33.24 -13.30 4.96
N GLY A 167 -34.33 -12.53 4.91
CA GLY A 167 -34.72 -11.62 6.00
C GLY A 167 -33.95 -10.29 6.08
N LEU A 168 -33.14 -9.95 5.07
CA LEU A 168 -32.46 -8.65 4.99
C LEU A 168 -33.46 -7.50 4.90
N SER A 169 -33.12 -6.39 5.55
CA SER A 169 -33.93 -5.17 5.50
C SER A 169 -33.95 -4.56 4.09
N THR A 170 -35.13 -4.11 3.67
CA THR A 170 -35.34 -3.34 2.42
C THR A 170 -35.41 -1.82 2.67
N THR A 171 -35.06 -1.39 3.88
CA THR A 171 -35.09 0.04 4.27
C THR A 171 -33.75 0.69 3.98
N ALA A 172 -33.75 1.71 3.11
CA ALA A 172 -32.61 2.59 2.89
C ALA A 172 -32.47 3.61 4.05
N GLY A 173 -31.30 4.22 4.17
CA GLY A 173 -30.99 5.13 5.27
C GLY A 173 -30.00 6.23 4.91
N THR A 174 -29.39 6.80 5.94
CA THR A 174 -28.30 7.78 5.82
C THR A 174 -27.26 7.51 6.90
N ALA A 175 -25.99 7.74 6.60
CA ALA A 175 -24.90 7.67 7.58
C ALA A 175 -23.82 8.71 7.28
N ALA A 176 -23.10 9.13 8.30
CA ALA A 176 -22.02 10.10 8.16
C ALA A 176 -20.87 9.53 7.31
N ALA A 177 -20.27 10.40 6.53
CA ALA A 177 -19.01 10.14 5.83
C ALA A 177 -17.97 11.18 6.23
N TYR A 178 -16.69 10.80 6.10
CA TYR A 178 -15.55 11.61 6.50
C TYR A 178 -14.48 11.62 5.40
N ALA A 179 -13.53 12.54 5.50
CA ALA A 179 -12.32 12.57 4.69
C ALA A 179 -11.11 12.89 5.56
N PHE A 180 -9.93 12.49 5.10
CA PHE A 180 -8.68 12.95 5.70
C PHE A 180 -8.30 14.33 5.15
N ASP A 181 -8.08 15.32 6.04
CA ASP A 181 -7.61 16.67 5.68
C ASP A 181 -6.07 16.70 5.59
N ALA A 182 -5.53 16.07 4.54
CA ALA A 182 -4.10 16.06 4.26
C ALA A 182 -3.51 17.46 4.05
N PRO A 183 -4.16 18.39 3.31
CA PRO A 183 -3.63 19.75 3.14
C PRO A 183 -3.42 20.49 4.46
N ALA A 184 -4.32 20.35 5.44
CA ALA A 184 -4.14 20.97 6.76
C ALA A 184 -2.94 20.40 7.53
N ALA A 185 -2.65 19.10 7.38
CA ALA A 185 -1.54 18.43 8.06
C ALA A 185 -0.17 18.58 7.37
N SER A 186 -0.15 19.12 6.14
CA SER A 186 1.06 19.37 5.33
C SER A 186 1.87 20.62 5.76
N ASP A 187 1.42 21.35 6.78
CA ASP A 187 2.13 22.53 7.28
C ASP A 187 3.52 22.18 7.85
N PRO A 188 4.60 22.87 7.45
CA PRO A 188 5.95 22.61 7.95
C PRO A 188 6.10 22.76 9.46
N GLY A 189 5.30 23.62 10.09
CA GLY A 189 5.26 23.79 11.55
C GLY A 189 4.70 22.57 12.26
N THR A 190 3.67 21.93 11.69
CA THR A 190 3.13 20.65 12.15
C THR A 190 4.20 19.55 12.07
N ILE A 191 4.91 19.45 10.94
CA ILE A 191 5.99 18.47 10.78
C ILE A 191 7.13 18.72 11.77
N ALA A 192 7.54 19.98 11.96
CA ALA A 192 8.57 20.34 12.93
C ALA A 192 8.14 20.02 14.38
N ALA A 193 6.88 20.22 14.73
CA ALA A 193 6.35 19.90 16.05
C ALA A 193 6.37 18.39 16.32
N LEU A 194 5.96 17.57 15.34
CA LEU A 194 6.05 16.12 15.44
C LEU A 194 7.50 15.65 15.58
N ALA A 195 8.41 16.19 14.75
CA ALA A 195 9.82 15.84 14.81
C ALA A 195 10.43 16.18 16.19
N ALA A 196 10.09 17.35 16.73
CA ALA A 196 10.52 17.76 18.07
C ALA A 196 9.98 16.84 19.17
N ALA A 197 8.73 16.39 19.06
CA ALA A 197 8.14 15.42 19.99
C ALA A 197 8.84 14.06 19.95
N LEU A 198 9.26 13.63 18.75
CA LEU A 198 9.99 12.39 18.51
C LEU A 198 11.51 12.51 18.74
N GLY A 199 12.00 13.67 19.20
CA GLY A 199 13.43 13.89 19.44
C GLY A 199 14.29 13.97 18.17
N VAL A 200 13.68 14.16 17.00
CA VAL A 200 14.40 14.28 15.72
C VAL A 200 14.91 15.69 15.53
N ALA A 201 16.24 15.84 15.47
CA ALA A 201 16.87 17.13 15.24
C ALA A 201 16.88 17.49 13.75
N GLY A 202 16.55 18.74 13.42
CA GLY A 202 16.62 19.27 12.06
C GLY A 202 15.46 20.17 11.71
N GLU A 203 15.53 20.79 10.54
CA GLU A 203 14.40 21.49 9.94
C GLU A 203 13.71 20.55 8.92
N PRO A 204 12.38 20.60 8.79
CA PRO A 204 11.68 19.86 7.75
C PRO A 204 12.10 20.30 6.35
N VAL A 205 12.49 19.32 5.53
CA VAL A 205 12.83 19.51 4.12
C VAL A 205 11.84 18.73 3.26
N LEU A 206 11.15 19.42 2.36
CA LEU A 206 10.26 18.81 1.37
C LEU A 206 11.08 18.44 0.13
N ALA A 207 11.13 17.15 -0.18
CA ALA A 207 11.75 16.62 -1.39
C ALA A 207 11.03 15.33 -1.82
N ASP A 208 10.98 15.08 -3.13
CA ASP A 208 10.53 13.80 -3.69
C ASP A 208 9.15 13.31 -3.18
N GLY A 209 8.23 14.24 -2.92
CA GLY A 209 6.87 13.93 -2.48
C GLY A 209 6.73 13.66 -0.98
N ALA A 210 7.73 13.99 -0.17
CA ALA A 210 7.68 13.79 1.28
C ALA A 210 8.46 14.86 2.05
N TRP A 211 8.03 15.12 3.29
CA TRP A 211 8.82 15.85 4.27
C TRP A 211 9.80 14.91 4.95
N THR A 212 11.01 15.39 5.16
CA THR A 212 12.06 14.67 5.90
C THR A 212 12.63 15.54 7.00
N VAL A 213 12.92 14.94 8.16
CA VAL A 213 13.64 15.55 9.28
C VAL A 213 14.68 14.56 9.78
N GLY A 214 15.88 15.05 10.11
CA GLY A 214 16.99 14.23 10.59
C GLY A 214 17.87 13.61 9.50
N PRO A 215 18.99 12.98 9.87
CA PRO A 215 19.99 12.44 8.94
C PRO A 215 19.48 11.23 8.16
N GLN A 216 19.45 11.31 6.84
CA GLN A 216 18.95 10.23 5.97
C GLN A 216 19.98 9.11 5.71
N ASP A 217 21.05 9.05 6.51
CA ASP A 217 22.15 8.07 6.38
C ASP A 217 22.06 6.94 7.42
N GLY A 218 20.98 6.90 8.21
CA GLY A 218 20.75 5.87 9.23
C GLY A 218 21.60 6.03 10.48
N THR A 219 22.22 7.19 10.69
CA THR A 219 23.12 7.42 11.83
C THR A 219 22.45 8.00 13.07
N ALA A 220 21.21 8.49 12.96
CA ALA A 220 20.46 9.12 14.03
C ALA A 220 18.94 9.03 13.75
N PRO A 221 18.07 9.46 14.68
CA PRO A 221 16.63 9.46 14.48
C PRO A 221 16.21 10.19 13.20
N THR A 222 15.22 9.63 12.52
CA THR A 222 14.65 10.20 11.29
C THR A 222 13.15 10.21 11.33
N LEU A 223 12.56 11.23 10.70
CA LEU A 223 11.13 11.33 10.43
C LEU A 223 10.93 11.52 8.93
N TRP A 224 10.05 10.71 8.35
CA TRP A 224 9.60 10.83 6.98
C TRP A 224 8.08 10.97 6.98
N VAL A 225 7.54 11.92 6.21
CA VAL A 225 6.09 12.16 6.09
C VAL A 225 5.71 12.29 4.62
N SER A 226 4.94 11.33 4.13
CA SER A 226 4.40 11.28 2.77
C SER A 226 3.44 12.44 2.48
N LEU A 227 3.44 12.97 1.26
CA LEU A 227 2.36 13.82 0.75
C LEU A 227 1.21 12.98 0.15
N ASP A 228 0.78 11.94 0.85
CA ASP A 228 -0.41 11.15 0.48
C ASP A 228 -1.68 11.67 1.14
N GLY A 229 -2.84 11.09 0.79
CA GLY A 229 -4.14 11.52 1.29
C GLY A 229 -4.34 11.38 2.80
N THR A 230 -3.42 10.74 3.52
CA THR A 230 -3.45 10.59 4.98
C THR A 230 -2.32 11.34 5.69
N MET A 231 -1.40 11.94 4.93
CA MET A 231 -0.10 12.42 5.42
C MET A 231 0.58 11.34 6.28
N SER A 232 0.72 10.13 5.72
CA SER A 232 1.32 9.02 6.44
C SER A 232 2.76 9.35 6.84
N PHE A 233 3.15 8.96 8.05
CA PHE A 233 4.50 9.19 8.55
C PHE A 233 5.15 7.91 9.03
N SER A 234 6.47 7.87 8.97
CA SER A 234 7.31 6.86 9.60
C SER A 234 8.45 7.54 10.37
N TYR A 235 8.73 6.99 11.54
CA TYR A 235 9.82 7.39 12.41
C TYR A 235 10.65 6.15 12.79
N SER A 236 11.96 6.34 12.88
CA SER A 236 12.87 5.32 13.38
C SER A 236 14.07 5.96 14.09
N ASP A 237 14.46 5.36 15.21
CA ASP A 237 15.73 5.62 15.90
C ASP A 237 16.67 4.41 15.79
N PRO A 238 17.65 4.43 14.87
CA PRO A 238 18.61 3.34 14.73
C PRO A 238 19.53 3.18 15.95
N GLY A 239 19.62 4.18 16.83
CA GLY A 239 20.37 4.08 18.08
C GLY A 239 19.70 3.20 19.13
N LEU A 240 18.41 2.88 18.94
CA LEU A 240 17.60 2.01 19.79
C LEU A 240 17.33 0.65 19.14
N ASP A 241 17.94 0.33 17.99
CA ASP A 241 17.72 -0.96 17.31
C ASP A 241 18.23 -2.13 18.16
N PRO A 242 17.36 -2.99 18.69
CA PRO A 242 17.76 -4.09 19.56
C PRO A 242 18.38 -5.26 18.79
N TRP A 243 18.38 -5.20 17.45
CA TRP A 243 18.94 -6.20 16.54
C TRP A 243 20.33 -5.84 16.01
N MET A 244 20.88 -4.68 16.42
CA MET A 244 22.23 -4.28 16.09
C MET A 244 23.26 -5.27 16.65
N CYS A 245 24.02 -5.89 15.76
CA CYS A 245 25.06 -6.84 16.13
C CYS A 245 26.31 -6.11 16.66
N GLU A 246 26.88 -6.57 17.76
CA GLU A 246 28.22 -6.12 18.15
C GLU A 246 29.24 -6.46 17.06
N GLU A 247 30.18 -5.54 16.82
CA GLU A 247 31.20 -5.70 15.78
C GLU A 247 32.07 -6.94 16.07
N GLY A 248 31.94 -7.98 15.24
CA GLY A 248 32.67 -9.24 15.37
C GLY A 248 31.92 -10.37 16.08
N ALA A 249 30.61 -10.23 16.35
CA ALA A 249 29.77 -11.33 16.83
C ALA A 249 29.42 -12.32 15.70
N ASP A 250 29.49 -13.63 16.01
CA ASP A 250 29.12 -14.71 15.06
C ASP A 250 27.59 -14.92 14.97
N VAL A 251 26.83 -14.46 15.98
CA VAL A 251 25.37 -14.52 16.07
C VAL A 251 24.87 -13.21 16.66
N CYS A 252 23.87 -12.60 16.03
CA CYS A 252 23.20 -11.41 16.55
C CYS A 252 22.04 -11.88 17.43
N GLU A 253 22.26 -11.89 18.75
CA GLU A 253 21.20 -12.13 19.70
C GLU A 253 20.56 -10.78 20.06
N PRO A 254 19.23 -10.64 19.95
CA PRO A 254 18.55 -9.43 20.38
C PRO A 254 18.80 -9.18 21.86
N SER A 255 18.96 -7.91 22.22
CA SER A 255 19.18 -7.49 23.59
C SER A 255 18.05 -6.58 24.09
N GLY A 256 17.88 -6.51 25.41
CA GLY A 256 16.85 -5.71 26.06
C GLY A 256 15.78 -6.54 26.78
N ASP A 257 15.17 -5.93 27.78
CA ASP A 257 13.99 -6.48 28.44
C ASP A 257 12.72 -6.05 27.69
N ILE A 258 11.75 -6.96 27.52
CA ILE A 258 10.48 -6.62 26.86
C ILE A 258 9.73 -5.56 27.69
N PRO A 259 9.35 -4.41 27.11
CA PRO A 259 8.51 -3.45 27.80
C PRO A 259 7.14 -4.01 28.20
N SER A 260 6.57 -3.46 29.27
CA SER A 260 5.21 -3.79 29.67
C SER A 260 4.17 -3.28 28.66
N GLU A 261 2.99 -3.90 28.66
CA GLU A 261 1.81 -3.44 27.90
C GLU A 261 1.49 -1.96 28.14
N ASP A 262 1.37 -1.58 29.41
CA ASP A 262 1.02 -0.20 29.79
C ASP A 262 2.07 0.80 29.27
N ALA A 263 3.36 0.46 29.34
CA ALA A 263 4.43 1.32 28.85
C ALA A 263 4.34 1.57 27.34
N ALA A 264 4.03 0.54 26.54
CA ALA A 264 3.88 0.70 25.10
C ALA A 264 2.62 1.51 24.73
N ILE A 265 1.50 1.28 25.43
CA ILE A 265 0.25 2.04 25.23
C ILE A 265 0.44 3.51 25.65
N ASP A 266 1.11 3.77 26.77
CA ASP A 266 1.35 5.14 27.24
C ASP A 266 2.29 5.90 26.30
N ALA A 267 3.32 5.25 25.75
CA ALA A 267 4.17 5.84 24.72
C ALA A 267 3.37 6.26 23.46
N LEU A 268 2.43 5.42 23.02
CA LEU A 268 1.56 5.74 21.89
C LEU A 268 0.57 6.88 22.21
N ARG A 269 0.03 6.93 23.43
CA ARG A 269 -0.84 8.04 23.88
C ARG A 269 -0.08 9.36 23.92
N ASP A 270 1.15 9.36 24.43
CA ASP A 270 1.99 10.54 24.50
C ASP A 270 2.35 11.04 23.11
N LEU A 271 2.64 10.13 22.17
CA LEU A 271 2.87 10.46 20.76
C LEU A 271 1.63 11.10 20.12
N LEU A 272 0.45 10.49 20.30
CA LEU A 272 -0.82 11.03 19.82
C LEU A 272 -1.08 12.44 20.37
N ALA A 273 -0.94 12.63 21.68
CA ALA A 273 -1.11 13.93 22.33
C ALA A 273 -0.12 14.98 21.81
N SER A 274 1.14 14.58 21.56
CA SER A 274 2.17 15.47 21.04
C SER A 274 1.91 15.86 19.58
N ALA A 275 1.28 14.98 18.80
CA ALA A 275 0.79 15.27 17.47
C ALA A 275 -0.54 16.06 17.46
N GLY A 276 -1.03 16.49 18.63
CA GLY A 276 -2.26 17.27 18.77
C GLY A 276 -3.55 16.45 18.72
N ARG A 277 -3.46 15.12 18.82
CA ARG A 277 -4.62 14.22 18.85
C ARG A 277 -5.13 14.05 20.28
N ASP A 278 -6.43 13.83 20.42
CA ASP A 278 -7.01 13.40 21.69
C ASP A 278 -6.89 11.88 21.83
N PRO A 279 -6.06 11.33 22.75
CA PRO A 279 -5.95 9.88 22.92
C PRO A 279 -7.28 9.25 23.35
N GLY A 280 -8.22 10.00 23.93
CA GLY A 280 -9.55 9.51 24.29
C GLY A 280 -10.43 9.18 23.07
N ALA A 281 -10.06 9.64 21.87
CA ALA A 281 -10.75 9.34 20.62
C ALA A 281 -10.24 8.05 19.93
N TYR A 282 -9.37 7.29 20.60
CA TYR A 282 -8.74 6.10 20.03
C TYR A 282 -8.99 4.87 20.91
N GLU A 283 -9.08 3.72 20.26
CA GLU A 283 -9.01 2.42 20.92
C GLU A 283 -7.60 1.84 20.77
N PHE A 284 -7.06 1.27 21.84
CA PHE A 284 -5.68 0.80 21.90
C PHE A 284 -5.60 -0.71 22.03
N SER A 285 -4.56 -1.30 21.46
CA SER A 285 -4.12 -2.66 21.80
C SER A 285 -2.60 -2.72 21.87
N SER A 286 -2.10 -3.79 22.48
CA SER A 286 -0.68 -4.12 22.44
C SER A 286 -0.53 -5.61 22.21
N GLU A 287 0.46 -5.97 21.41
CA GLU A 287 0.76 -7.35 21.08
C GLU A 287 2.25 -7.63 21.36
N THR A 288 2.54 -8.90 21.64
CA THR A 288 3.90 -9.40 21.84
C THR A 288 3.96 -10.86 21.42
N TRP A 289 5.16 -11.40 21.27
CA TRP A 289 5.39 -12.79 20.88
C TRP A 289 6.52 -13.41 21.72
N GLU A 290 6.61 -14.74 21.71
CA GLU A 290 7.57 -15.47 22.53
C GLU A 290 9.02 -15.22 22.06
N GLY A 291 9.83 -14.56 22.88
CA GLY A 291 11.21 -14.21 22.54
C GLY A 291 11.36 -12.82 21.93
N ALA A 292 10.30 -12.00 21.93
CA ALA A 292 10.42 -10.59 21.64
C ALA A 292 11.39 -9.90 22.61
N VAL A 293 11.98 -8.79 22.18
CA VAL A 293 12.72 -7.84 23.04
C VAL A 293 12.15 -6.42 22.93
N THR A 294 11.17 -6.25 22.05
CA THR A 294 10.36 -5.04 21.88
C THR A 294 8.90 -5.35 22.14
N ARG A 295 8.10 -4.31 22.30
CA ARG A 295 6.65 -4.43 22.35
C ARG A 295 5.99 -3.43 21.41
N THR A 296 4.99 -3.91 20.68
CA THR A 296 4.18 -3.09 19.79
C THR A 296 2.92 -2.63 20.50
N ALA A 297 2.50 -1.39 20.24
CA ALA A 297 1.17 -0.91 20.55
C ALA A 297 0.54 -0.28 19.30
N SER A 298 -0.78 -0.40 19.17
CA SER A 298 -1.58 0.11 18.06
C SER A 298 -2.75 0.93 18.60
N ALA A 299 -3.14 1.97 17.86
CA ALA A 299 -4.27 2.83 18.18
C ALA A 299 -5.11 3.10 16.94
N TRP A 300 -6.42 2.90 17.02
CA TRP A 300 -7.36 3.16 15.93
C TRP A 300 -8.30 4.30 16.30
N PRO A 301 -8.48 5.32 15.44
CA PRO A 301 -9.50 6.34 15.67
C PRO A 301 -10.88 5.69 15.79
N VAL A 302 -11.67 6.15 16.75
CA VAL A 302 -13.06 5.72 16.95
C VAL A 302 -13.99 6.87 16.61
N VAL A 303 -14.85 6.65 15.63
CA VAL A 303 -15.88 7.60 15.19
C VAL A 303 -17.22 6.90 15.22
N ASP A 304 -18.20 7.51 15.90
CA ASP A 304 -19.55 6.94 16.07
C ASP A 304 -19.57 5.49 16.61
N GLY A 305 -18.61 5.15 17.48
CA GLY A 305 -18.47 3.81 18.04
C GLY A 305 -17.83 2.77 17.10
N GLN A 306 -17.19 3.23 16.02
CA GLN A 306 -16.54 2.38 15.03
C GLN A 306 -15.09 2.75 14.85
N ARG A 307 -14.21 1.75 14.80
CA ARG A 307 -12.80 1.93 14.48
C ARG A 307 -12.64 2.26 12.99
N ILE A 308 -11.67 3.12 12.69
CA ILE A 308 -11.17 3.36 11.35
C ILE A 308 -9.88 2.56 11.16
N ASP A 309 -9.68 1.97 9.98
CA ASP A 309 -8.53 1.12 9.64
C ASP A 309 -7.18 1.85 9.61
N THR A 310 -7.21 3.17 9.37
CA THR A 310 -6.02 4.03 9.35
C THR A 310 -5.61 4.40 10.78
N GLY A 311 -4.87 3.49 11.41
CA GLY A 311 -4.39 3.60 12.78
C GLY A 311 -2.96 4.16 12.92
N TRP A 312 -2.50 4.21 14.16
CA TRP A 312 -1.14 4.53 14.56
C TRP A 312 -0.52 3.30 15.21
N SER A 313 0.78 3.09 15.04
CA SER A 313 1.52 2.04 15.73
C SER A 313 2.86 2.55 16.22
N VAL A 314 3.34 1.95 17.31
CA VAL A 314 4.67 2.17 17.86
C VAL A 314 5.32 0.84 18.17
N GLU A 315 6.64 0.80 18.06
CA GLU A 315 7.48 -0.25 18.62
C GLU A 315 8.40 0.36 19.67
N VAL A 316 8.38 -0.23 20.86
CA VAL A 316 9.05 0.30 22.05
C VAL A 316 10.06 -0.72 22.54
N THR A 317 11.26 -0.26 22.87
CA THR A 317 12.31 -0.98 23.60
C THR A 317 12.30 -0.55 25.08
N ASP A 318 13.09 -1.18 25.92
CA ASP A 318 13.30 -0.73 27.31
C ASP A 318 13.93 0.67 27.40
N ASP A 319 14.72 1.05 26.40
CA ASP A 319 15.39 2.34 26.30
C ASP A 319 14.53 3.45 25.66
N GLY A 320 13.45 3.13 24.95
CA GLY A 320 12.53 4.14 24.42
C GLY A 320 11.72 3.73 23.18
N LEU A 321 11.17 4.73 22.51
CA LEU A 321 10.42 4.55 21.26
C LEU A 321 11.41 4.27 20.11
N TYR A 322 11.43 3.03 19.63
CA TYR A 322 12.31 2.61 18.54
C TYR A 322 11.76 3.03 17.17
N SER A 323 10.47 2.81 16.94
CA SER A 323 9.81 3.17 15.68
C SER A 323 8.36 3.57 15.87
N ALA A 324 7.84 4.37 14.94
CA ALA A 324 6.44 4.75 14.92
C ALA A 324 5.92 4.95 13.49
N TYR A 325 4.65 4.66 13.28
CA TYR A 325 3.93 4.88 12.03
C TYR A 325 2.53 5.41 12.32
N GLY A 326 1.98 6.22 11.42
CA GLY A 326 0.59 6.66 11.53
C GLY A 326 0.17 7.67 10.47
N ALA A 327 -0.98 8.31 10.68
CA ALA A 327 -1.57 9.29 9.77
C ALA A 327 -1.76 10.67 10.45
N LEU A 328 -1.13 11.70 9.88
CA LEU A 328 -1.21 13.07 10.40
C LEU A 328 -2.42 13.87 9.93
N ALA A 329 -3.08 13.46 8.84
CA ALA A 329 -4.31 14.09 8.43
C ALA A 329 -5.43 13.83 9.45
N GLU A 330 -6.23 14.84 9.81
CA GLU A 330 -7.40 14.63 10.69
C GLU A 330 -8.59 14.11 9.87
N LEU A 331 -9.47 13.32 10.51
CA LEU A 331 -10.78 13.05 9.93
C LEU A 331 -11.68 14.27 10.07
N VAL A 332 -12.19 14.76 8.94
CA VAL A 332 -13.17 15.84 8.87
C VAL A 332 -14.51 15.33 8.34
N PRO A 333 -15.65 15.74 8.91
CA PRO A 333 -16.96 15.29 8.44
C PRO A 333 -17.31 15.89 7.07
N LEU A 334 -17.78 15.04 6.16
CA LEU A 334 -18.37 15.45 4.88
C LEU A 334 -19.91 15.59 4.94
N GLY A 335 -20.51 15.18 6.05
CA GLY A 335 -21.95 15.13 6.27
C GLY A 335 -22.55 13.77 5.94
N ASP A 336 -23.88 13.72 5.91
CA ASP A 336 -24.62 12.47 5.71
C ASP A 336 -24.69 12.08 4.24
N TYR A 337 -24.39 10.81 3.98
CA TYR A 337 -24.53 10.17 2.68
C TYR A 337 -25.77 9.27 2.69
N PRO A 338 -26.53 9.23 1.58
CA PRO A 338 -27.58 8.22 1.39
C PRO A 338 -26.95 6.83 1.38
N VAL A 339 -27.59 5.91 2.11
CA VAL A 339 -27.16 4.52 2.26
C VAL A 339 -28.24 3.60 1.70
N VAL A 340 -27.84 2.63 0.88
CA VAL A 340 -28.74 1.62 0.32
C VAL A 340 -29.30 0.70 1.41
N SER A 341 -30.36 -0.04 1.09
CA SER A 341 -30.86 -1.09 2.01
C SER A 341 -29.89 -2.27 2.13
N GLU A 342 -30.00 -3.08 3.19
CA GLU A 342 -29.22 -4.32 3.33
C GLU A 342 -29.45 -5.27 2.15
N GLN A 343 -30.69 -5.37 1.67
CA GLN A 343 -31.05 -6.19 0.51
C GLN A 343 -30.35 -5.70 -0.77
N GLU A 344 -30.31 -4.38 -1.00
CA GLU A 344 -29.65 -3.79 -2.17
C GLU A 344 -28.13 -3.92 -2.08
N ALA A 345 -27.54 -3.75 -0.88
CA ALA A 345 -26.12 -4.01 -0.67
C ALA A 345 -25.77 -5.50 -0.88
N PHE A 346 -26.64 -6.42 -0.49
CA PHE A 346 -26.47 -7.84 -0.78
C PHE A 346 -26.48 -8.11 -2.29
N GLU A 347 -27.37 -7.46 -3.05
CA GLU A 347 -27.38 -7.56 -4.52
C GLU A 347 -26.06 -7.07 -5.14
N ARG A 348 -25.41 -6.06 -4.53
CA ARG A 348 -24.08 -5.57 -4.95
C ARG A 348 -22.98 -6.63 -4.81
N LEU A 349 -23.12 -7.64 -3.94
CA LEU A 349 -22.11 -8.70 -3.82
C LEU A 349 -21.89 -9.46 -5.14
N SER A 350 -22.94 -9.55 -5.97
CA SER A 350 -22.89 -10.21 -7.28
C SER A 350 -22.64 -9.24 -8.44
N ASP A 351 -22.55 -7.93 -8.18
CA ASP A 351 -22.37 -6.91 -9.21
C ASP A 351 -20.87 -6.58 -9.37
N PRO A 352 -20.27 -6.83 -10.55
CA PRO A 352 -18.85 -6.56 -10.80
C PRO A 352 -18.43 -5.11 -10.59
N ARG A 353 -19.36 -4.14 -10.63
CA ARG A 353 -19.06 -2.72 -10.40
C ARG A 353 -18.62 -2.43 -8.96
N PHE A 354 -19.09 -3.22 -8.00
CA PHE A 354 -18.84 -3.01 -6.58
C PHE A 354 -17.78 -3.97 -6.04
N GLY A 355 -17.55 -5.08 -6.75
CA GLY A 355 -16.46 -6.01 -6.49
C GLY A 355 -16.45 -6.54 -5.05
N ALA A 356 -17.38 -7.45 -4.72
CA ALA A 356 -17.41 -8.09 -3.40
C ALA A 356 -16.03 -8.58 -2.96
N GLN A 357 -15.58 -8.11 -1.79
CA GLN A 357 -14.33 -8.54 -1.22
C GLN A 357 -14.62 -9.47 -0.05
N MET A 358 -14.03 -10.66 -0.07
CA MET A 358 -13.91 -11.45 1.15
C MET A 358 -12.85 -10.76 2.02
N THR A 359 -13.29 -10.28 3.18
CA THR A 359 -12.42 -9.60 4.15
C THR A 359 -11.92 -10.57 5.21
N ILE A 360 -12.69 -11.63 5.49
CA ILE A 360 -12.42 -12.59 6.54
C ILE A 360 -12.69 -14.00 6.00
N MET A 361 -11.67 -14.86 5.98
CA MET A 361 -11.82 -16.28 5.61
C MET A 361 -12.66 -17.04 6.65
N PRO A 362 -13.44 -18.07 6.29
CA PRO A 362 -14.12 -18.89 7.29
C PRO A 362 -13.16 -19.68 8.19
N PHE A 363 -13.61 -20.03 9.39
CA PHE A 363 -12.79 -20.75 10.38
C PHE A 363 -12.31 -22.12 9.92
N ALA A 364 -13.18 -22.91 9.29
CA ALA A 364 -12.82 -24.25 8.79
C ALA A 364 -11.68 -24.21 7.78
N VAL A 365 -11.66 -23.18 6.92
CA VAL A 365 -10.62 -23.01 5.89
C VAL A 365 -9.32 -22.51 6.51
N ARG A 366 -9.38 -21.65 7.54
CA ARG A 366 -8.18 -21.20 8.27
C ARG A 366 -7.46 -22.35 8.97
N GLU A 367 -8.21 -23.23 9.62
CA GLU A 367 -7.67 -24.40 10.33
C GLU A 367 -7.01 -25.40 9.34
N GLN A 368 -7.64 -25.60 8.18
CA GLN A 368 -7.09 -26.43 7.11
C GLN A 368 -5.81 -25.86 6.49
N ALA A 369 -5.75 -24.53 6.29
CA ALA A 369 -4.56 -23.85 5.80
C ALA A 369 -3.38 -23.92 6.79
N SER A 370 -3.64 -24.06 8.09
CA SER A 370 -2.61 -24.25 9.11
C SER A 370 -2.10 -25.69 9.24
N ASP A 371 -2.96 -26.69 8.96
CA ASP A 371 -2.64 -28.11 9.21
C ASP A 371 -2.17 -28.89 7.97
N GLU A 372 -2.44 -28.42 6.75
CA GLU A 372 -2.10 -29.16 5.52
C GLU A 372 -1.39 -28.29 4.48
N VAL A 373 -0.06 -28.12 4.62
CA VAL A 373 0.79 -28.09 3.42
C VAL A 373 1.04 -29.55 3.04
N ALA A 374 0.06 -30.16 2.37
CA ALA A 374 0.28 -31.47 1.77
C ALA A 374 1.50 -31.35 0.84
N GLU A 375 2.55 -32.14 1.11
CA GLU A 375 3.77 -32.12 0.30
C GLU A 375 3.38 -32.32 -1.16
N TRP A 376 3.66 -31.31 -1.99
CA TRP A 376 3.32 -31.38 -3.40
C TRP A 376 4.15 -32.48 -4.05
N VAL A 377 3.50 -33.57 -4.42
CA VAL A 377 4.13 -34.64 -5.18
C VAL A 377 3.95 -34.33 -6.66
N PRO A 378 5.05 -34.13 -7.44
CA PRO A 378 4.94 -33.91 -8.87
C PRO A 378 4.24 -35.10 -9.53
N PRO A 379 3.23 -34.85 -10.40
CA PRO A 379 2.59 -35.94 -11.12
C PRO A 379 3.62 -36.67 -12.00
N THR A 380 3.68 -38.00 -11.89
CA THR A 380 4.61 -38.84 -12.67
C THR A 380 4.10 -39.13 -14.08
N ASP A 381 2.80 -38.90 -14.32
CA ASP A 381 2.13 -39.13 -15.60
C ASP A 381 1.21 -37.96 -15.94
N PRO A 382 1.03 -37.63 -17.23
CA PRO A 382 0.06 -36.62 -17.64
C PRO A 382 -1.38 -37.07 -17.32
N PRO A 383 -2.32 -36.12 -17.16
CA PRO A 383 -3.74 -36.43 -17.02
C PRO A 383 -4.23 -37.27 -18.21
N ALA A 384 -5.14 -38.22 -17.94
CA ALA A 384 -5.77 -38.98 -18.99
C ALA A 384 -6.53 -38.06 -19.96
N VAL A 385 -6.47 -38.35 -21.26
CA VAL A 385 -7.22 -37.60 -22.27
C VAL A 385 -8.73 -37.77 -21.99
N PRO A 386 -9.49 -36.67 -21.80
CA PRO A 386 -10.93 -36.75 -21.60
C PRO A 386 -11.63 -37.45 -22.77
N SER A 387 -12.60 -38.30 -22.47
CA SER A 387 -13.46 -38.90 -23.50
C SER A 387 -14.42 -37.87 -24.10
N ALA A 388 -14.90 -38.12 -25.33
CA ALA A 388 -15.99 -37.33 -25.90
C ALA A 388 -17.23 -37.39 -24.98
N GLY A 389 -17.79 -36.22 -24.65
CA GLY A 389 -18.92 -36.11 -23.71
C GLY A 389 -18.53 -36.03 -22.23
N THR A 390 -17.24 -35.90 -21.90
CA THR A 390 -16.80 -35.66 -20.52
C THR A 390 -17.42 -34.35 -20.01
N PRO A 391 -18.07 -34.35 -18.82
CA PRO A 391 -18.64 -33.14 -18.25
C PRO A 391 -17.54 -32.13 -17.90
N LEU A 392 -17.82 -30.86 -18.14
CA LEU A 392 -16.93 -29.76 -17.77
C LEU A 392 -17.09 -29.48 -16.28
N SER A 393 -15.98 -29.52 -15.54
CA SER A 393 -15.98 -29.11 -14.14
C SER A 393 -16.15 -27.60 -14.06
N TRP A 394 -17.20 -27.16 -13.35
CA TRP A 394 -17.55 -25.75 -13.21
C TRP A 394 -17.89 -25.44 -11.74
N PRO A 395 -16.90 -25.46 -10.83
CA PRO A 395 -17.14 -25.21 -9.41
C PRO A 395 -17.73 -23.82 -9.21
N VAL A 396 -18.69 -23.74 -8.29
CA VAL A 396 -19.34 -22.54 -7.76
C VAL A 396 -19.43 -22.73 -6.26
N ASN A 397 -19.05 -21.73 -5.49
CA ASN A 397 -19.17 -21.74 -4.03
C ASN A 397 -20.55 -21.16 -3.66
N ASP A 398 -21.34 -21.88 -2.88
CA ASP A 398 -22.56 -21.35 -2.29
C ASP A 398 -22.20 -20.62 -0.97
N VAL A 399 -22.65 -19.38 -0.82
CA VAL A 399 -22.36 -18.52 0.33
C VAL A 399 -23.68 -18.08 0.95
N ASP A 400 -24.00 -18.61 2.11
CA ASP A 400 -25.23 -18.29 2.85
C ASP A 400 -24.97 -17.16 3.85
N ILE A 401 -25.46 -15.95 3.55
CA ILE A 401 -25.34 -14.77 4.42
C ILE A 401 -26.37 -14.83 5.54
N VAL A 402 -25.91 -14.66 6.78
CA VAL A 402 -26.73 -14.76 8.00
C VAL A 402 -26.80 -13.45 8.80
N GLU A 403 -25.87 -12.54 8.57
CA GLU A 403 -25.81 -11.24 9.26
C GLU A 403 -25.33 -10.15 8.31
N ALA A 404 -25.83 -8.93 8.53
CA ALA A 404 -25.36 -7.71 7.88
C ALA A 404 -25.15 -6.62 8.94
N ARG A 405 -23.98 -5.97 8.94
CA ARG A 405 -23.73 -4.77 9.75
C ARG A 405 -23.35 -3.60 8.87
N LEU A 406 -23.89 -2.43 9.20
CA LEU A 406 -23.44 -1.16 8.63
C LEU A 406 -22.24 -0.65 9.43
N GLY A 407 -21.16 -0.29 8.75
CA GLY A 407 -19.99 0.31 9.33
C GLY A 407 -19.32 1.33 8.43
N LEU A 408 -18.04 1.61 8.70
CA LEU A 408 -17.20 2.54 7.95
C LEU A 408 -16.02 1.82 7.33
N ALA A 409 -15.64 2.25 6.13
CA ALA A 409 -14.49 1.76 5.40
C ALA A 409 -13.74 2.88 4.70
N SER A 410 -12.42 2.75 4.60
CA SER A 410 -11.59 3.67 3.84
C SER A 410 -11.65 3.38 2.34
N GLN A 411 -11.78 4.44 1.55
CA GLN A 411 -11.82 4.40 0.09
C GLN A 411 -10.86 5.43 -0.49
N TRP A 412 -9.78 4.93 -1.07
CA TRP A 412 -8.82 5.73 -1.84
C TRP A 412 -9.45 6.19 -3.16
N GLN A 413 -9.28 7.47 -3.45
CA GLN A 413 -9.74 8.11 -4.67
C GLN A 413 -8.60 8.17 -5.71
N PRO A 414 -8.93 8.29 -7.01
CA PRO A 414 -7.91 8.41 -8.06
C PRO A 414 -6.97 9.62 -7.93
N ASP A 415 -7.41 10.67 -7.23
CA ASP A 415 -6.61 11.87 -6.95
C ASP A 415 -5.70 11.72 -5.71
N GLY A 416 -5.72 10.55 -5.06
CA GLY A 416 -4.95 10.24 -3.87
C GLY A 416 -5.61 10.65 -2.55
N SER A 417 -6.77 11.31 -2.58
CA SER A 417 -7.54 11.58 -1.36
C SER A 417 -8.14 10.30 -0.78
N VAL A 418 -8.38 10.30 0.54
CA VAL A 418 -8.96 9.16 1.25
C VAL A 418 -10.27 9.56 1.89
N LEU A 419 -11.33 8.88 1.50
CA LEU A 419 -12.66 9.02 2.11
C LEU A 419 -12.88 7.87 3.11
N VAL A 420 -13.61 8.14 4.18
CA VAL A 420 -14.13 7.12 5.08
C VAL A 420 -15.63 7.12 4.93
N VAL A 421 -16.17 6.07 4.32
CA VAL A 421 -17.55 6.03 3.83
C VAL A 421 -18.32 4.86 4.43
N PRO A 422 -19.66 4.95 4.49
CA PRO A 422 -20.51 3.84 4.89
C PRO A 422 -20.29 2.59 4.01
N ALA A 423 -20.13 1.44 4.66
CA ALA A 423 -19.97 0.13 4.05
C ALA A 423 -20.79 -0.92 4.80
N PHE A 424 -21.28 -1.93 4.09
CA PHE A 424 -21.88 -3.10 4.71
C PHE A 424 -20.83 -4.21 4.80
N GLU A 425 -20.79 -4.88 5.94
CA GLU A 425 -20.13 -6.17 6.10
C GLU A 425 -21.20 -7.23 6.35
N PHE A 426 -21.15 -8.29 5.55
CA PHE A 426 -22.01 -9.45 5.62
C PHE A 426 -21.22 -10.62 6.18
N THR A 427 -21.78 -11.33 7.16
CA THR A 427 -21.19 -12.57 7.69
C THR A 427 -21.95 -13.77 7.13
N ASP A 428 -21.21 -14.73 6.60
CA ASP A 428 -21.77 -16.00 6.13
C ASP A 428 -21.89 -17.04 7.26
N SER A 429 -22.62 -18.11 7.00
CA SER A 429 -22.89 -19.16 8.00
C SER A 429 -21.65 -19.94 8.46
N ASP A 430 -20.55 -19.87 7.69
CA ASP A 430 -19.26 -20.49 8.02
C ASP A 430 -18.33 -19.52 8.79
N GLY A 431 -18.78 -18.28 9.01
CA GLY A 431 -18.06 -17.21 9.70
C GLY A 431 -17.07 -16.46 8.81
N GLY A 432 -17.16 -16.59 7.49
CA GLY A 432 -16.51 -15.69 6.55
C GLY A 432 -17.22 -14.34 6.51
N ALA A 433 -16.49 -13.28 6.14
CA ALA A 433 -17.05 -11.94 6.00
C ALA A 433 -16.79 -11.36 4.61
N TRP A 434 -17.78 -10.58 4.15
CA TRP A 434 -17.85 -10.01 2.81
C TRP A 434 -18.26 -8.55 2.91
N SER A 435 -17.63 -7.67 2.15
CA SER A 435 -17.91 -6.24 2.23
C SER A 435 -18.21 -5.61 0.88
N VAL A 436 -19.06 -4.58 0.93
CA VAL A 436 -19.37 -3.69 -0.19
C VAL A 436 -19.65 -2.28 0.31
N VAL A 437 -19.39 -1.29 -0.54
CA VAL A 437 -19.75 0.10 -0.24
C VAL A 437 -21.26 0.21 -0.07
N ALA A 438 -21.72 0.95 0.94
CA ALA A 438 -23.14 1.12 1.26
C ALA A 438 -23.70 2.44 0.72
N VAL A 439 -22.84 3.35 0.24
CA VAL A 439 -23.23 4.62 -0.37
C VAL A 439 -24.14 4.39 -1.57
N ALA A 440 -25.27 5.11 -1.64
CA ALA A 440 -26.22 5.01 -2.75
C ALA A 440 -25.64 5.50 -4.07
N ASP A 441 -26.12 4.91 -5.18
CA ASP A 441 -25.61 5.13 -6.54
C ASP A 441 -25.54 6.61 -6.94
N GLU A 442 -26.46 7.45 -6.46
CA GLU A 442 -26.49 8.89 -6.76
C GLU A 442 -25.28 9.68 -6.24
N ARG A 443 -24.48 9.09 -5.34
CA ARG A 443 -23.23 9.66 -4.82
C ARG A 443 -21.99 8.92 -5.30
N LEU A 444 -22.14 7.89 -6.14
CA LEU A 444 -21.02 7.16 -6.72
C LEU A 444 -20.77 7.64 -8.15
N ASP A 445 -19.50 7.84 -8.48
CA ASP A 445 -19.08 8.15 -9.85
C ASP A 445 -18.53 6.88 -10.52
N PHE A 446 -19.25 6.39 -11.52
CA PHE A 446 -18.86 5.22 -12.31
C PHE A 446 -18.11 5.58 -13.61
N SER A 447 -17.78 6.85 -13.82
CA SER A 447 -17.19 7.34 -15.08
C SER A 447 -15.66 7.36 -15.11
N MET A 448 -15.00 7.13 -13.98
CA MET A 448 -13.54 7.13 -13.85
C MET A 448 -13.03 5.72 -13.57
N GLY A 449 -12.30 5.16 -14.55
CA GLY A 449 -11.62 3.87 -14.48
C GLY A 449 -10.33 3.89 -15.28
#